data_AF-A0A0Q8PEL2-F1
#
_entry.id   AF-A0A0Q8PEL2-F1
#
_cell.length_a   1.000
_cell.length_b   1.000
_cell.length_c   1.000
_cell.angle_alpha   90.00
_cell.angle_beta   90.00
_cell.angle_gamma   90.00
#
_symmetry.space_group_name_H-M   'P 1'
#
loop_
_entity.id
_entity.type
_entity.pdbx_description
1 polymer ?
#
loop_
_entity_poly.entity_id
_entity_poly.type
_entity_poly.pdbx_seq_one_letter_code
_entity_poly.pdbx_strand_id
1 'polypeptide(L)' 'MTDEHIEAPKSANERREQLFQAMRKGGGNWDWTRARETYYEQPDPRTVRRDLEQLRKAGRLFRDRETGLYEAIGY' A
#
# COMPACT_ATOMS: atom_id res chain seq x y z
N MET A 1 24.01 -4.90 -8.09
CA MET A 1 22.55 -5.13 -8.03
C MET A 1 22.16 -4.97 -6.58
N THR A 2 21.56 -3.84 -6.19
CA THR A 2 21.06 -3.68 -4.81
C THR A 2 19.83 -4.55 -4.69
N ASP A 3 20.00 -5.68 -4.01
CA ASP A 3 18.93 -6.45 -3.40
C ASP A 3 18.21 -5.48 -2.45
N GLU A 4 17.14 -4.83 -2.91
CA GLU A 4 16.21 -4.12 -2.03
C GLU A 4 15.53 -5.23 -1.19
N HIS A 5 16.25 -5.72 -0.18
CA HIS A 5 15.70 -6.61 0.83
C HIS A 5 14.53 -5.86 1.47
N ILE A 6 13.30 -6.21 1.08
CA ILE A 6 12.11 -5.80 1.80
C ILE A 6 12.22 -6.47 3.16
N GLU A 7 12.69 -5.74 4.17
CA GLU A 7 12.73 -6.26 5.53
C GLU A 7 11.30 -6.52 6.02
N ALA A 8 11.12 -7.62 6.75
CA ALA A 8 9.85 -7.93 7.38
C ALA A 8 9.45 -6.77 8.31
N PRO A 9 8.26 -6.16 8.11
CA PRO A 9 7.83 -5.03 8.93
C PRO A 9 7.62 -5.49 10.38
N LYS A 10 8.18 -4.75 11.35
CA LYS A 10 8.07 -5.07 12.78
C LYS A 10 6.79 -4.52 13.40
N SER A 11 6.07 -3.67 12.68
CA SER A 11 4.84 -3.02 13.12
C SER A 11 3.86 -2.76 11.99
N ALA A 12 2.60 -2.51 12.34
CA ALA A 12 1.56 -2.09 11.39
C ALA A 12 1.84 -0.70 10.77
N ASN A 13 2.65 0.13 11.43
CA ASN A 13 3.06 1.44 10.88
C ASN A 13 4.10 1.25 9.77
N GLU A 14 5.14 0.46 10.02
CA GLU A 14 6.16 0.14 9.01
C GLU A 14 5.54 -0.57 7.81
N ARG A 15 4.64 -1.53 8.03
CA ARG A 15 3.95 -2.21 6.94
C ARG A 15 3.14 -1.25 6.05
N ARG A 16 2.45 -0.28 6.66
CA ARG A 16 1.71 0.76 5.94
C ARG A 16 2.65 1.72 5.21
N GLU A 17 3.80 2.04 5.80
CA GLU A 17 4.83 2.85 5.15
C GLU A 17 5.39 2.14 3.92
N GLN A 18 5.76 0.86 4.04
CA GLN A 18 6.23 0.04 2.92
C GLN A 18 5.21 -0.02 1.79
N LEU A 19 3.93 -0.28 2.11
CA LEU A 19 2.84 -0.24 1.12
C LEU A 19 2.76 1.11 0.41
N PHE A 20 2.79 2.21 1.16
CA PHE A 20 2.72 3.55 0.58
C PHE A 20 3.90 3.84 -0.34
N GLN A 21 5.13 3.49 0.07
CA GLN A 21 6.32 3.66 -0.76
C GLN A 21 6.25 2.82 -2.04
N ALA A 22 5.74 1.59 -1.95
CA ALA A 22 5.52 0.74 -3.13
C ALA A 22 4.49 1.36 -4.09
N MET A 23 3.38 1.89 -3.57
CA MET A 23 2.37 2.58 -4.38
C MET A 23 2.92 3.84 -5.04
N ARG A 24 3.76 4.64 -4.34
CA ARG A 24 4.43 5.80 -4.94
C ARG A 24 5.40 5.41 -6.06
N LYS A 25 6.23 4.38 -5.83
CA LYS A 25 7.21 3.91 -6.82
C LYS A 25 6.55 3.30 -8.05
N GLY A 26 5.46 2.54 -7.86
CA GLY A 26 4.79 1.85 -8.95
C GLY A 26 3.73 2.69 -9.69
N GLY A 27 3.26 3.79 -9.08
CA GLY A 27 2.34 4.75 -9.68
C GLY A 27 0.96 4.20 -10.06
N GLY A 28 0.07 5.12 -10.43
CA GLY A 28 -1.27 4.85 -10.94
C GLY A 28 -2.23 4.28 -9.89
N ASN A 29 -3.29 3.63 -10.39
CA ASN A 29 -4.39 3.12 -9.60
C ASN A 29 -4.20 1.66 -9.18
N TRP A 30 -4.49 1.36 -7.92
CA TRP A 30 -4.25 0.07 -7.29
C TRP A 30 -5.53 -0.45 -6.62
N ASP A 31 -5.82 -1.73 -6.84
CA ASP A 31 -6.79 -2.45 -6.03
C ASP A 31 -6.08 -3.14 -4.84
N TRP A 32 -6.87 -3.78 -3.98
CA TRP A 32 -6.32 -4.52 -2.84
C TRP A 32 -5.50 -5.73 -3.28
N THR A 33 -5.73 -6.26 -4.48
CA THR A 33 -5.01 -7.41 -5.04
C THR A 33 -3.58 -7.02 -5.37
N ARG A 34 -3.40 -5.96 -6.17
CA ARG A 34 -2.10 -5.38 -6.52
C ARG A 34 -1.36 -4.89 -5.27
N ALA A 35 -2.06 -4.26 -4.34
CA ALA A 35 -1.47 -3.85 -3.06
C ALA A 35 -0.93 -5.02 -2.25
N ARG A 36 -1.57 -6.19 -2.29
CA ARG A 36 -1.14 -7.39 -1.55
C ARG A 36 0.21 -7.93 -2.02
N GLU A 37 0.56 -7.72 -3.29
CA GLU A 37 1.80 -8.21 -3.89
C GLU A 37 3.04 -7.52 -3.33
N THR A 38 2.89 -6.35 -2.67
CA THR A 38 4.02 -5.59 -2.12
C THR A 38 4.38 -5.99 -0.70
N TYR A 39 3.61 -6.88 -0.08
CA TYR A 39 3.82 -7.29 1.30
C TYR A 39 4.89 -8.38 1.37
N TYR A 40 5.76 -8.29 2.37
CA TYR A 40 6.76 -9.33 2.66
C TYR A 40 6.12 -10.72 2.82
N GLU A 41 5.03 -10.80 3.58
CA GLU A 41 4.18 -11.98 3.70
C GLU A 41 2.77 -11.58 3.28
N GLN A 42 2.16 -12.31 2.33
CA GLN A 42 0.85 -11.95 1.76
C GLN A 42 -0.28 -12.07 2.79
N PRO A 43 -0.68 -10.96 3.45
CA PRO A 43 -1.60 -11.06 4.56
C PRO A 43 -3.03 -11.32 4.04
N ASP A 44 -3.95 -11.56 4.97
CA ASP A 44 -5.37 -11.65 4.65
C ASP A 44 -5.86 -10.37 3.93
N PRO A 45 -6.74 -10.48 2.92
CA PRO A 45 -7.29 -9.33 2.21
C PRO A 45 -7.90 -8.24 3.10
N ARG A 46 -8.45 -8.58 4.27
CA ARG A 46 -8.99 -7.60 5.22
C ARG A 46 -7.89 -6.71 5.80
N THR A 47 -6.70 -7.26 6.03
CA THR A 47 -5.54 -6.50 6.50
C THR A 47 -5.10 -5.49 5.45
N VAL A 48 -4.99 -5.91 4.19
CA VAL A 48 -4.61 -5.01 3.07
C VAL A 48 -5.63 -3.87 2.92
N ARG A 49 -6.92 -4.19 2.91
CA ARG A 49 -7.99 -3.19 2.82
C ARG A 49 -7.97 -2.22 4.01
N ARG A 50 -7.69 -2.72 5.22
CA ARG A 50 -7.54 -1.89 6.41
C ARG A 50 -6.36 -0.94 6.27
N ASP A 51 -5.21 -1.43 5.81
CA ASP A 51 -4.01 -0.62 5.61
C ASP A 51 -4.26 0.49 4.56
N LEU A 52 -4.88 0.16 3.42
CA LEU A 52 -5.30 1.13 2.39
C LEU A 52 -6.25 2.20 2.95
N GLU A 53 -7.28 1.80 3.70
CA GLU A 53 -8.20 2.75 4.33
C GLU A 53 -7.52 3.64 5.38
N GLN A 54 -6.56 3.09 6.12
CA GLN A 54 -5.79 3.89 7.10
C GLN A 54 -4.91 4.92 6.39
N LEU A 55 -4.25 4.55 5.30
CA LEU A 55 -3.45 5.48 4.50
C LEU A 55 -4.34 6.55 3.83
N ARG A 56 -5.54 6.18 3.36
CA ARG A 56 -6.55 7.13 2.86
C ARG A 56 -6.96 8.13 3.94
N LYS A 57 -7.32 7.64 5.15
CA LYS A 57 -7.70 8.49 6.28
C LYS A 57 -6.57 9.42 6.74
N ALA A 58 -5.32 8.99 6.58
CA ALA A 58 -4.14 9.79 6.84
C ALA A 58 -3.85 10.82 5.73
N GLY A 59 -4.67 10.91 4.68
CA GLY A 59 -4.48 11.84 3.57
C GLY A 59 -3.35 11.45 2.61
N ARG A 60 -2.85 10.21 2.69
CA ARG A 60 -1.75 9.71 1.87
C ARG A 60 -2.22 9.01 0.60
N LEU A 61 -3.45 8.50 0.58
CA LEU A 61 -4.05 7.93 -0.63
C LEU A 61 -5.34 8.66 -0.95
N PHE A 62 -5.64 8.81 -2.23
CA PHE A 62 -7.00 9.09 -2.68
C PHE A 62 -7.65 7.79 -3.14
N ARG A 63 -8.97 7.70 -3.00
CA ARG A 63 -9.76 6.59 -3.53
C ARG A 63 -10.66 7.12 -4.61
N ASP A 64 -10.47 6.63 -5.82
CA ASP A 64 -11.35 6.93 -6.95
C ASP A 64 -12.75 6.37 -6.67
N ARG A 65 -13.77 7.22 -6.85
CA ARG A 65 -15.16 6.86 -6.48
C ARG A 65 -15.86 6.00 -7.53
N GLU A 66 -15.42 6.06 -8.78
CA GLU A 66 -16.05 5.32 -9.89
C GLU A 66 -15.52 3.89 -9.96
N THR A 67 -14.21 3.74 -9.81
CA THR A 67 -13.50 2.47 -9.91
C THR A 67 -13.22 1.82 -8.56
N GLY A 68 -13.25 2.60 -7.48
CA GLY A 68 -12.95 2.13 -6.12
C GLY A 68 -11.46 1.90 -5.84
N LEU A 69 -10.59 2.22 -6.80
CA LEU A 69 -9.14 2.04 -6.73
C LEU A 69 -8.47 3.12 -5.88
N TYR A 70 -7.29 2.81 -5.35
CA TYR A 70 -6.48 3.70 -4.54
C TYR A 70 -5.26 4.17 -5.32
N GLU A 71 -4.91 5.43 -5.16
CA GLU A 71 -3.70 6.03 -5.72
C GLU A 71 -2.98 6.86 -4.67
N ALA A 72 -1.65 6.84 -4.70
CA ALA A 72 -0.83 7.57 -3.75
C ALA A 72 -0.88 9.08 -3.99
N ILE A 73 -1.21 9.83 -2.96
CA ILE A 73 -1.12 11.28 -2.94
C ILE A 73 0.31 11.65 -2.57
N GLY A 74 0.98 12.37 -3.47
CA GLY A 74 2.26 12.99 -3.15
C GLY A 74 3.26 12.87 -4.27
N TYR A 75 3.43 14.03 -4.90
CA TYR A 75 4.52 14.59 -5.72
C TYR A 75 5.26 13.66 -6.65
#